data_AF-A0A0M7A4T0-F1
#
_entry.id   AF-A0A0M7A4T0-F1
#
_cell.length_a   1.000
_cell.length_b   1.000
_cell.length_c   1.000
_cell.angle_alpha   90.00
_cell.angle_beta   90.00
_cell.angle_gamma   90.00
#
_symmetry.space_group_name_H-M   'P 1'
#
loop_
_entity.id
_entity.type
_entity.pdbx_description
1 polymer ?
#
loop_
_entity_poly.entity_id
_entity_poly.type
_entity_poly.pdbx_seq_one_letter_code
_entity_poly.pdbx_strand_id
1 'polypeptide(L)' 'MNGVLIALHLVACQPNLLICEDLSASREYWEDMDACQIAREPEMDRARENLPDETVVMSRCRYTIAPDARTAPIF' A
#
# COMPACT_ATOMS: atom_id res chain seq x y z
N MET A 1 22.26 0.07 7.03
CA MET A 1 21.30 0.49 8.07
C MET A 1 20.06 -0.36 7.88
N ASN A 2 19.73 -1.21 8.85
CA ASN A 2 18.45 -1.93 8.86
C ASN A 2 17.37 -0.91 9.23
N GLY A 3 16.90 -0.16 8.23
CA GLY A 3 15.88 0.86 8.39
C GLY A 3 14.51 0.19 8.44
N VAL A 4 13.80 0.39 9.53
CA VAL A 4 12.36 0.17 9.54
C VAL A 4 11.75 1.23 8.63
N LEU A 5 11.03 0.81 7.60
CA LEU A 5 10.29 1.67 6.69
C LEU A 5 8.79 1.49 6.95
N ILE A 6 7.98 2.45 6.53
CA ILE A 6 6.51 2.32 6.55
C ILE A 6 6.04 2.25 5.12
N ALA A 7 5.19 1.29 4.80
CA ALA A 7 4.53 1.17 3.51
C ALA A 7 3.01 1.14 3.69
N LEU A 8 2.30 1.86 2.83
CA LEU A 8 0.87 1.75 2.61
C LEU A 8 0.64 0.63 1.62
N HIS A 9 -0.13 -0.36 2.03
CA HIS A 9 -0.63 -1.39 1.16
C HIS A 9 -2.05 -1.03 0.75
N LEU A 10 -2.30 -0.96 -0.56
CA LEU A 10 -3.60 -0.68 -1.16
C LEU A 10 -4.02 -1.90 -1.96
N VAL A 11 -5.28 -2.29 -1.83
CA VAL A 11 -5.85 -3.43 -2.55
C VAL A 11 -7.20 -3.03 -3.12
N ALA A 12 -7.41 -3.27 -4.42
CA ALA A 12 -8.71 -3.20 -5.06
C ALA A 12 -9.31 -4.60 -5.13
N CYS A 13 -10.56 -4.76 -4.69
CA CYS A 13 -11.28 -6.02 -4.81
C CYS A 13 -12.62 -5.83 -5.50
N GLN A 14 -13.08 -6.86 -6.22
CA GLN A 14 -14.47 -6.95 -6.66
C GLN A 14 -15.45 -6.93 -5.46
N PRO A 15 -16.73 -6.55 -5.64
CA PRO A 15 -17.73 -6.52 -4.57
C PRO A 15 -17.86 -7.83 -3.77
N ASN A 16 -17.68 -8.96 -4.46
CA ASN A 16 -17.77 -10.30 -3.86
C ASN A 16 -16.47 -10.75 -3.17
N LEU A 17 -15.41 -9.93 -3.20
CA LEU A 17 -14.09 -10.15 -2.62
C LEU A 17 -13.34 -11.40 -3.15
N LEU A 18 -13.76 -11.96 -4.28
CA LEU A 18 -13.13 -13.16 -4.85
C LEU A 18 -11.89 -12.83 -5.69
N ILE A 19 -11.83 -11.61 -6.22
CA ILE A 19 -10.73 -11.11 -7.05
C ILE A 19 -10.23 -9.83 -6.42
N CYS A 20 -8.94 -9.82 -6.06
CA CYS A 20 -8.26 -8.70 -5.43
C CYS A 20 -6.90 -8.50 -6.09
N GLU A 21 -6.54 -7.25 -6.31
CA GLU A 21 -5.28 -6.84 -6.94
C GLU A 21 -4.60 -5.77 -6.08
N ASP A 22 -3.28 -5.89 -5.94
CA ASP A 22 -2.46 -4.89 -5.25
C ASP A 22 -2.38 -3.62 -6.09
N LEU A 23 -2.62 -2.48 -5.46
CA LEU A 23 -2.49 -1.17 -6.09
C LEU A 23 -1.19 -0.51 -5.63
N SER A 24 -0.54 0.19 -6.55
CA SER A 24 0.59 1.05 -6.22
C SER A 24 0.09 2.37 -5.62
N ALA A 25 0.61 2.72 -4.45
CA ALA A 25 0.49 4.08 -3.94
C ALA A 25 1.42 5.03 -4.71
N SER A 26 1.14 6.33 -4.68
CA SER A 26 1.97 7.37 -5.31
C SER A 26 3.38 7.45 -4.73
N ARG A 27 3.54 6.96 -3.48
CA ARG A 27 4.80 6.86 -2.78
C ARG A 27 4.97 5.45 -2.25
N GLU A 28 6.18 4.91 -2.36
CA GLU A 28 6.48 3.57 -1.86
C GLU A 28 6.62 3.52 -0.32
N TYR A 29 7.15 4.60 0.28
CA TYR A 29 7.47 4.63 1.71
C TYR A 29 7.14 5.96 2.40
N TRP A 30 6.80 5.89 3.69
CA TRP A 30 6.54 7.02 4.59
C TRP A 30 7.55 7.05 5.74
N GLU A 31 7.74 8.23 6.30
CA GLU A 31 8.67 8.49 7.42
C GLU A 31 8.25 7.77 8.69
N ASP A 32 6.95 7.82 9.01
CA ASP A 32 6.36 7.18 10.19
C ASP A 32 4.91 6.73 9.93
N MET A 33 4.34 6.05 10.94
CA MET A 33 3.00 5.48 10.87
C MET A 33 1.92 6.56 10.75
N ASP A 34 2.09 7.69 11.44
CA ASP A 34 1.11 8.77 11.48
C ASP A 34 1.04 9.47 10.12
N ALA A 35 2.20 9.73 9.50
CA ALA A 35 2.31 10.25 8.14
C ALA A 35 1.67 9.32 7.11
N CYS A 36 1.84 7.99 7.26
CA CYS A 36 1.16 7.02 6.40
C CYS A 36 -0.37 7.04 6.60
N GLN A 37 -0.84 7.10 7.85
CA GLN A 37 -2.27 7.13 8.15
C GLN A 37 -2.94 8.40 7.61
N ILE A 38 -2.27 9.56 7.71
CA ILE A 38 -2.77 10.82 7.14
C ILE A 38 -2.84 10.76 5.62
N ALA A 39 -1.85 10.12 4.97
CA ALA A 39 -1.82 9.98 3.51
C ALA A 39 -2.80 8.92 2.97
N ARG A 40 -3.29 8.02 3.82
CA ARG A 40 -4.08 6.85 3.42
C ARG A 40 -5.34 7.20 2.63
N GLU A 41 -6.22 8.04 3.17
CA GLU A 41 -7.45 8.46 2.49
C GLU A 41 -7.16 9.13 1.13
N PRO A 42 -6.28 10.15 1.03
CA PRO A 42 -5.90 10.74 -0.25
C PRO A 42 -5.37 9.74 -1.28
N GLU A 43 -4.56 8.76 -0.85
CA GLU A 43 -4.03 7.72 -1.73
C GLU A 43 -5.11 6.74 -2.20
N MET A 44 -6.06 6.39 -1.33
CA MET A 44 -7.21 5.58 -1.71
C MET A 44 -8.10 6.30 -2.73
N ASP A 45 -8.35 7.59 -2.53
CA ASP A 45 -9.19 8.37 -3.43
C ASP A 45 -8.55 8.48 -4.82
N ARG A 46 -7.24 8.75 -4.89
CA ARG A 46 -6.47 8.70 -6.15
C ARG A 46 -6.52 7.33 -6.81
N ALA A 47 -6.42 6.26 -6.03
CA ALA A 47 -6.48 4.91 -6.56
C ALA A 47 -7.87 4.61 -7.16
N ARG A 48 -8.95 5.13 -6.56
CA ARG A 48 -10.33 4.97 -7.05
C ARG A 48 -10.60 5.66 -8.38
N GLU A 49 -9.89 6.75 -8.70
CA GLU A 49 -10.11 7.50 -9.95
C GLU A 49 -9.95 6.64 -11.22
N ASN A 50 -9.18 5.56 -11.16
CA ASN A 50 -8.91 4.67 -12.29
C ASN A 50 -9.59 3.30 -12.17
N LEU A 51 -10.47 3.11 -11.19
CA LEU A 51 -11.13 1.83 -10.92
C LEU A 51 -12.61 1.88 -11.30
N PRO A 52 -13.22 0.74 -11.64
CA PRO A 52 -14.67 0.63 -11.79
C PRO A 52 -15.40 1.00 -10.48
N ASP A 53 -16.56 1.66 -10.58
CA ASP A 53 -17.35 2.15 -9.43
C ASP A 53 -17.69 1.08 -8.39
N GLU A 54 -17.84 -0.17 -8.82
CA GLU A 54 -18.19 -1.29 -7.94
C GLU A 54 -16.98 -1.83 -7.15
N THR A 55 -15.77 -1.32 -7.39
CA THR A 55 -14.55 -1.82 -6.77
C THR A 55 -14.42 -1.34 -5.33
N VAL A 56 -14.20 -2.27 -4.41
CA VAL A 56 -13.91 -1.97 -3.01
C VAL A 56 -12.40 -1.78 -2.86
N VAL A 57 -11.98 -0.58 -2.47
CA VAL A 57 -10.58 -0.30 -2.15
C VAL A 57 -10.37 -0.43 -0.64
N MET A 58 -9.40 -1.26 -0.24
CA MET A 58 -8.94 -1.45 1.12
C MET A 58 -7.50 -0.96 1.27
N SER A 59 -7.14 -0.54 2.49
CA SER A 59 -5.82 -0.01 2.77
C SER A 59 -5.29 -0.38 4.15
N ARG A 60 -3.97 -0.48 4.26
CA ARG A 60 -3.28 -0.71 5.55
C ARG A 60 -1.86 -0.15 5.53
N CYS A 61 -1.53 0.69 6.50
CA CYS A 61 -0.15 1.05 6.80
C CYS A 61 0.54 -0.07 7.58
N ARG A 62 1.74 -0.46 7.17
CA ARG A 62 2.55 -1.49 7.82
C ARG A 62 4.02 -1.10 7.89
N TYR A 63 4.67 -1.49 8.98
CA TYR A 63 6.12 -1.48 9.07
C TYR A 63 6.70 -2.54 8.13
N THR A 64 7.69 -2.18 7.33
CA THR A 64 8.48 -3.09 6.51
C THR A 64 9.94 -3.02 6.95
N ILE A 65 10.60 -4.17 7.00
CA ILE A 65 12.03 -4.23 7.26
C ILE A 65 12.68 -4.20 5.88
N ALA A 66 13.44 -3.15 5.58
CA ALA A 66 14.20 -3.12 4.34
C ALA A 66 15.13 -4.35 4.32
N PRO A 67 15.14 -5.15 3.23
CA PRO A 67 16.08 -6.25 3.13
C PRO A 67 17.50 -5.67 3.28
N ASP A 68 18.27 -6.24 4.21
CA ASP A 68 19.68 -5.92 4.34
C ASP A 68 20.30 -6.13 2.95
N ALA A 69 21.21 -5.27 2.50
CA ALA A 69 21.76 -5.25 1.14
C ALA A 69 22.50 -6.55 0.73
N ARG A 70 22.47 -7.57 1.59
CA ARG A 70 23.02 -8.93 1.43
C ARG A 70 21.96 -9.99 1.14
N THR A 71 20.68 -9.65 1.24
CA THR A 71 19.56 -10.55 1.00
C THR A 71 19.04 -10.25 -0.40
N ALA A 72 19.40 -11.09 -1.37
CA ALA A 72 18.81 -11.02 -2.70
C ALA A 72 17.27 -11.09 -2.59
N PRO A 73 16.52 -10.30 -3.38
CA PRO A 73 15.07 -10.38 -3.37
C PRO A 73 14.69 -11.79 -3.80
N ILE A 74 13.98 -12.50 -2.91
CA ILE A 74 13.24 -13.68 -3.30
C ILE A 74 11.85 -13.15 -3.66
N PHE A 75 11.54 -13.24 -4.95
CA PHE A 75 10.31 -12.89 -5.66
C PHE A 75 10.18 -11.42 -6.10
#